data_AF-A0A7C0WVZ4-F1
#
_entry.id   AF-A0A7C0WVZ4-F1
#
_cell.length_a   1.000
_cell.length_b   1.000
_cell.length_c   1.000
_cell.angle_alpha   90.00
_cell.angle_beta   90.00
_cell.angle_gamma   90.00
#
_symmetry.space_group_name_H-M   'P 1'
#
loop_
_entity.id
_entity.type
_entity.pdbx_description
1 polymer ?
#
loop_
_entity_poly.entity_id
_entity_poly.type
_entity_poly.pdbx_seq_one_letter_code
_entity_poly.pdbx_strand_id
1 'polypeptide(L)' 'NIRRGMRRKDEKPPEDHWKKRLPELEKELLDTYYQYKGWNLEGIPTKASLHELGLDYVSEDFVKRGILADEENN' A
#
# COMPACT_ATOMS: atom_id res chain seq x y z
N ASN A 1 0.57 -0.42 10.62
CA ASN A 1 1.16 -1.70 10.17
C ASN A 1 2.33 -1.52 9.20
N ILE A 2 2.25 -0.61 8.24
CA ILE A 2 3.35 -0.34 7.28
C ILE A 2 4.70 -0.06 7.99
N ARG A 3 4.70 0.81 9.01
CA ARG A 3 5.89 1.08 9.84
C ARG A 3 6.45 -0.15 10.55
N ARG A 4 5.61 -1.16 10.79
CA ARG A 4 5.99 -2.44 11.45
C ARG A 4 6.41 -3.51 10.43
N GLY A 5 6.51 -3.18 9.14
CA GLY A 5 7.02 -4.08 8.11
C GLY A 5 5.96 -4.75 7.23
N MET A 6 4.67 -4.56 7.50
CA MET A 6 3.59 -5.12 6.66
C MET A 6 3.66 -4.56 5.23
N ARG A 7 3.54 -5.42 4.23
CA ARG A 7 3.52 -5.08 2.79
C ARG A 7 2.46 -5.91 2.06
N ARG A 8 2.21 -5.57 0.79
CA ARG A 8 1.30 -6.32 -0.10
C ARG A 8 1.44 -7.84 -0.04
N LYS A 9 2.65 -8.37 0.09
CA LYS A 9 2.89 -9.82 0.15
C LYS A 9 2.21 -10.51 1.35
N ASP A 10 1.96 -9.77 2.42
CA ASP A 10 1.32 -10.24 3.64
C ASP A 10 -0.22 -10.16 3.54
N GLU A 11 -0.75 -9.44 2.54
CA GLU A 11 -2.18 -9.30 2.26
C GLU A 11 -2.67 -10.38 1.28
N LYS A 12 -2.46 -11.64 1.65
CA LYS A 12 -2.93 -12.79 0.87
C LYS A 12 -3.78 -13.72 1.74
N PRO A 13 -4.95 -14.14 1.25
CA PRO A 13 -5.73 -15.18 1.90
C PRO A 13 -4.99 -16.52 1.84
N PRO A 14 -5.29 -17.47 2.76
CA PRO A 14 -4.76 -18.83 2.70
C PRO A 14 -4.97 -19.49 1.34
N GLU A 15 -4.06 -20.39 0.94
CA GLU A 15 -4.10 -21.03 -0.38
C GLU A 15 -5.39 -21.83 -0.60
N ASP A 16 -5.91 -22.45 0.46
CA ASP A 16 -7.09 -23.31 0.48
C ASP A 16 -8.40 -22.57 0.84
N HIS A 17 -8.37 -21.23 0.92
CA HIS A 17 -9.54 -20.45 1.34
C HIS A 17 -10.74 -20.57 0.38
N TRP A 18 -10.48 -20.84 -0.91
CA TRP A 18 -11.52 -21.14 -1.90
C TRP A 18 -11.16 -22.37 -2.75
N LYS A 19 -12.20 -23.08 -3.19
CA LYS A 19 -12.06 -24.26 -4.08
C LYS A 19 -11.42 -23.94 -5.43
N LYS A 20 -11.55 -22.71 -5.93
CA LYS A 20 -10.97 -22.24 -7.19
C LYS A 20 -10.42 -20.82 -6.97
N ARG A 21 -9.21 -20.57 -7.46
CA ARG A 21 -8.53 -19.28 -7.42
C ARG A 21 -8.54 -18.64 -8.80
N LEU A 22 -8.56 -17.32 -8.85
CA LEU A 22 -8.53 -16.53 -10.09
C LEU A 22 -7.45 -15.44 -9.94
N PRO A 23 -6.17 -15.77 -10.16
CA PRO A 23 -5.04 -14.91 -9.81
C PRO A 23 -5.09 -13.51 -10.46
N GLU A 24 -5.51 -13.44 -11.72
CA GLU A 24 -5.60 -12.19 -12.48
C GLU A 24 -6.67 -11.26 -11.89
N LEU A 25 -7.84 -11.83 -11.56
CA LEU A 25 -8.94 -11.08 -10.93
C LEU A 25 -8.56 -10.65 -9.51
N GLU A 26 -7.91 -11.51 -8.74
CA GLU A 26 -7.44 -11.18 -7.38
C GLU A 26 -6.43 -10.02 -7.41
N LYS A 27 -5.52 -10.01 -8.39
CA LYS A 27 -4.58 -8.90 -8.61
C LYS A 27 -5.33 -7.61 -8.96
N GLU A 28 -6.26 -7.67 -9.90
CA GLU A 28 -7.05 -6.52 -10.34
C GLU A 28 -7.87 -5.91 -9.19
N LEU A 29 -8.52 -6.76 -8.39
CA LEU A 29 -9.28 -6.33 -7.21
C LEU A 29 -8.39 -5.61 -6.19
N LEU A 30 -7.21 -6.16 -5.89
CA LEU A 30 -6.30 -5.56 -4.92
C LEU A 30 -5.65 -4.27 -5.44
N ASP A 31 -5.26 -4.23 -6.72
CA ASP A 31 -4.73 -3.01 -7.36
C ASP A 31 -5.77 -1.88 -7.34
N THR A 32 -7.01 -2.19 -7.73
CA THR A 32 -8.12 -1.24 -7.75
C THR A 32 -8.46 -0.75 -6.35
N TYR A 33 -8.43 -1.64 -5.35
CA TYR A 33 -8.67 -1.28 -3.97
C TYR A 33 -7.61 -0.31 -3.42
N TYR A 34 -6.32 -0.55 -3.70
CA TYR A 34 -5.25 0.36 -3.31
C TYR A 34 -5.40 1.73 -3.96
N GLN A 35 -5.69 1.79 -5.27
CA GLN A 35 -5.94 3.05 -5.95
C GLN A 35 -7.12 3.81 -5.34
N TYR A 36 -8.23 3.12 -5.07
CA TYR A 36 -9.39 3.69 -4.39
C TYR A 36 -9.05 4.25 -3.00
N LYS A 37 -8.12 3.61 -2.27
CA LYS A 37 -7.62 4.07 -0.96
C LYS A 37 -6.56 5.16 -1.03
N GLY A 38 -6.07 5.52 -2.22
CA GLY A 38 -4.96 6.46 -2.37
C GLY A 38 -3.60 5.86 -1.97
N TRP A 39 -3.44 4.55 -2.15
CA TRP A 39 -2.23 3.81 -1.84
C TRP A 39 -1.48 3.45 -3.13
N ASN A 40 -0.17 3.28 -3.03
CA ASN A 40 0.65 2.77 -4.13
C ASN A 40 0.42 1.25 -4.33
N LEU A 41 1.00 0.68 -5.40
CA LEU A 41 0.86 -0.74 -5.70
C LEU A 41 1.54 -1.68 -4.67
N GLU A 42 2.28 -1.14 -3.69
CA GLU A 42 2.88 -1.90 -2.58
C GLU A 42 1.99 -1.90 -1.32
N GLY A 43 0.82 -1.26 -1.37
CA GLY A 43 -0.10 -1.14 -0.24
C GLY A 43 0.30 -0.06 0.76
N ILE A 44 1.09 0.93 0.33
CA ILE A 44 1.56 2.04 1.17
C ILE A 44 0.76 3.30 0.81
N PRO A 45 0.16 4.02 1.78
CA PRO A 45 -0.49 5.30 1.53
C PRO A 45 0.45 6.29 0.85
N THR A 46 -0.02 6.96 -0.21
CA THR A 46 0.79 7.95 -0.94
C THR A 46 0.94 9.24 -0.13
N LYS A 47 1.98 10.03 -0.44
CA LYS A 47 2.19 11.35 0.18
C LYS A 47 0.98 12.27 -0.03
N ALA A 48 0.44 12.30 -1.24
CA ALA A 48 -0.76 13.08 -1.58
C ALA A 48 -1.97 12.70 -0.70
N SER A 49 -2.27 11.40 -0.58
CA SER A 49 -3.42 10.95 0.22
C SER A 49 -3.21 11.16 1.72
N LEU A 50 -1.98 11.07 2.21
CA LEU A 50 -1.68 11.43 3.61
C LEU A 50 -1.85 12.93 3.85
N HIS A 51 -1.44 13.78 2.90
CA HIS A 51 -1.61 15.23 2.98
C HIS A 51 -3.10 15.64 2.99
N GLU A 52 -3.91 15.07 2.09
CA GLU A 52 -5.37 15.31 2.04
C GLU A 52 -6.08 14.97 3.36
N LEU A 53 -5.53 14.01 4.11
CA LEU A 53 -6.04 13.61 5.42
C LEU A 53 -5.41 14.37 6.60
N GLY A 54 -4.51 15.34 6.36
CA GLY A 54 -3.79 16.09 7.39
C GLY A 54 -2.78 15.24 8.18
N LEU A 55 -2.24 14.20 7.55
CA LEU A 55 -1.30 13.23 8.13
C LEU A 55 0.14 13.42 7.62
N ASP A 56 0.55 14.66 7.35
CA ASP A 56 1.90 14.98 6.85
C ASP A 56 3.03 14.42 7.74
N TYR A 57 2.85 14.43 9.06
CA TYR A 57 3.81 13.84 9.99
C TYR A 57 4.05 12.34 9.76
N VAL A 58 3.05 11.62 9.19
CA VAL A 58 3.18 10.20 8.82
C VAL A 58 3.98 10.05 7.55
N SER A 59 3.75 10.91 6.55
CA SER A 59 4.50 10.86 5.29
C SER A 59 5.98 11.19 5.54
N GLU A 60 6.27 12.16 6.40
CA GLU A 60 7.63 12.47 6.84
C GLU A 60 8.33 11.29 7.55
N ASP A 61 7.63 10.59 8.48
CA ASP A 61 8.19 9.41 9.14
C ASP A 61 8.45 8.27 8.14
N PHE A 62 7.60 8.13 7.11
CA PHE A 62 7.80 7.13 6.06
C PHE A 62 9.00 7.46 5.19
N VAL A 63 9.19 8.73 4.80
CA VAL A 63 10.36 9.16 4.04
C VAL A 63 11.66 8.98 4.84
N LYS A 64 11.69 9.43 6.11
CA LYS A 64 12.85 9.26 7.01
C LYS A 64 13.26 7.80 7.21
N ARG A 65 12.31 6.86 7.06
CA ARG A 65 12.53 5.42 7.19
C ARG A 65 12.79 4.71 5.86
N GLY A 66 12.79 5.42 4.73
CA GLY A 66 12.91 4.85 3.40
C GLY A 66 11.72 3.96 3.00
N ILE A 67 10.54 4.20 3.59
CA ILE A 67 9.29 3.50 3.26
C ILE A 67 8.61 4.15 2.04
N LEU A 68 8.66 5.48 1.96
CA LEU A 68 8.29 6.25 0.78
C LEU A 68 9.55 6.90 0.22
N ALA A 69 9.63 7.04 -1.11
CA ALA A 69 10.67 7.84 -1.73
C ALA A 69 10.44 9.32 -1.39
N ASP A 70 11.52 10.05 -1.17
CA ASP A 70 11.44 11.50 -1.13
C ASP A 70 11.32 12.02 -2.56
N GLU A 71 10.24 12.73 -2.85
CA GLU A 71 10.04 13.36 -4.16
C GLU A 71 11.04 14.51 -4.42
N GLU A 72 11.86 14.90 -3.42
CA GLU A 72 12.91 15.92 -3.53
C GLU A 72 14.24 15.44 -4.18
N ASN A 73 14.33 14.21 -4.67
CA ASN A 73 15.47 13.76 -5.49
C ASN A 73 15.10 13.62 -6.97
N ASN A 74 14.82 14.76 -7.64
CA ASN A 74 14.88 14.88 -9.09
C ASN A 74 15.49 16.22 -9.50
#